data_AF-A0A524GDK1-F1
#
_entry.id   AF-A0A524GDK1-F1
#
_cell.length_a   1.000
_cell.length_b   1.000
_cell.length_c   1.000
_cell.angle_alpha   90.00
_cell.angle_beta   90.00
_cell.angle_gamma   90.00
#
_symmetry.space_group_name_H-M   'P 1'
#
loop_
_entity.id
_entity.type
_entity.pdbx_description
1 polymer ?
#
loop_
_entity_poly.entity_id
_entity_poly.type
_entity_poly.pdbx_seq_one_letter_code
_entity_poly.pdbx_strand_id
1 'polypeptide(L)'
;MKPAFCLFARKILKPILEPHIEEINGLENIPKDKNFILASNHQTNLDHLFVPFPAEASLEKVHFIGKRDNILEFLVASFFYWAAETIPVNRKSKDKRKVLEKAVETLKKGGIIIIYPEGTRNRKKGVLEGKQEPLKWLQEAAYLLFRWR
;
A
#
# COMPACT_ATOMS: atom_id res chain seq x y z
N MET A 1 -5.22 -8.05 5.34
CA MET A 1 -4.00 -8.80 5.74
C MET A 1 -4.33 -9.98 6.66
N LYS A 2 -3.53 -11.06 6.63
CA LYS A 2 -3.74 -12.24 7.49
C LYS A 2 -3.50 -11.94 8.98
N PRO A 3 -4.30 -12.50 9.91
CA PRO A 3 -4.18 -12.21 11.35
C PRO A 3 -2.79 -12.49 11.94
N ALA A 4 -2.17 -13.63 11.58
CA ALA A 4 -0.84 -13.99 12.04
C ALA A 4 0.23 -12.98 11.58
N PHE A 5 0.10 -12.47 10.36
CA PHE A 5 0.99 -11.45 9.83
C PHE A 5 0.78 -10.09 10.51
N CYS A 6 -0.46 -9.73 10.84
CA CYS A 6 -0.76 -8.51 11.62
C CYS A 6 -0.11 -8.58 13.02
N LEU A 7 -0.19 -9.73 13.70
CA LEU A 7 0.44 -9.92 15.00
C LEU A 7 1.97 -9.82 14.90
N PHE A 8 2.56 -10.49 13.91
CA PHE A 8 3.99 -10.40 13.63
C PHE A 8 4.43 -8.96 13.34
N ALA A 9 3.67 -8.24 12.50
CA ALA A 9 3.97 -6.86 12.17
C ALA A 9 3.95 -5.96 13.42
N ARG A 10 2.94 -6.11 14.29
CA ARG A 10 2.79 -5.31 15.52
C ARG A 10 3.83 -5.65 16.59
N LYS A 11 4.19 -6.93 16.73
CA LYS A 11 5.06 -7.40 17.83
C LYS A 11 6.54 -7.44 17.48
N ILE A 12 6.88 -7.62 16.20
CA ILE A 12 8.26 -7.82 15.76
C ILE A 12 8.70 -6.73 14.79
N LEU A 13 7.98 -6.51 13.69
CA LEU A 13 8.41 -5.51 12.70
C LEU A 13 8.38 -4.10 13.27
N LYS A 14 7.29 -3.72 13.94
CA LYS A 14 7.12 -2.39 14.53
C LYS A 14 8.31 -1.95 15.41
N PRO A 15 8.70 -2.66 16.48
CA PRO A 15 9.80 -2.23 17.33
C PRO A 15 11.16 -2.23 16.63
N ILE A 16 11.32 -3.02 15.56
CA ILE A 16 12.53 -2.99 14.72
C ILE A 16 12.53 -1.75 13.82
N LEU A 17 11.38 -1.36 13.27
CA LEU A 17 11.27 -0.30 12.27
C LEU A 17 11.15 1.10 12.90
N GLU A 18 10.46 1.25 14.03
CA GLU A 18 10.23 2.54 14.70
C GLU A 18 11.51 3.36 14.94
N PRO A 19 12.63 2.79 15.44
CA PRO A 19 13.87 3.54 15.64
C PRO A 19 14.49 4.11 14.35
N HIS A 20 14.11 3.57 13.19
CA HIS A 20 14.57 4.05 11.89
C HIS A 20 13.64 5.12 11.28
N ILE A 21 12.55 5.47 11.97
CA ILE A 21 11.64 6.53 11.54
C ILE A 21 12.04 7.81 12.26
N GLU A 22 12.60 8.76 11.52
CA GLU A 22 13.01 10.05 12.09
C GLU A 22 11.80 10.85 12.58
N GLU A 23 10.71 10.89 11.79
CA GLU A 23 9.53 11.70 12.13
C GLU A 23 8.26 11.17 11.44
N ILE A 24 7.15 11.18 12.19
CA ILE A 24 5.82 10.90 11.68
C ILE A 24 4.92 12.09 11.96
N ASN A 25 4.42 12.72 10.89
CA ASN A 25 3.47 13.81 10.96
C ASN A 25 2.13 13.39 10.36
N GLY A 26 1.03 13.94 10.88
CA GLY A 26 -0.29 13.78 10.28
C GLY A 26 -1.00 12.46 10.61
N LEU A 27 -0.63 11.76 11.69
CA LEU A 27 -1.34 10.54 12.13
C LEU A 27 -2.79 10.84 12.51
N GLU A 28 -3.06 12.04 12.99
CA GLU A 28 -4.39 12.57 13.31
C GLU A 28 -5.30 12.63 12.08
N ASN A 29 -4.74 12.68 10.86
CA ASN A 29 -5.52 12.69 9.64
C ASN A 29 -6.05 11.30 9.26
N ILE A 30 -5.52 10.22 9.87
CA ILE A 30 -5.90 8.85 9.56
C ILE A 30 -7.35 8.61 10.01
N PRO A 31 -8.28 8.34 9.07
CA PRO A 31 -9.66 8.04 9.43
C PRO A 31 -9.74 6.75 10.27
N LYS A 32 -10.43 6.82 11.40
CA LYS A 32 -10.59 5.68 12.33
C LYS A 32 -11.83 4.85 12.02
N ASP A 33 -12.83 5.47 11.41
CA ASP A 33 -14.18 4.97 11.18
C ASP A 33 -14.50 4.75 9.68
N LYS A 34 -13.56 5.07 8.78
CA LYS A 34 -13.78 5.03 7.33
C LYS A 34 -12.65 4.30 6.61
N ASN A 35 -12.97 3.72 5.47
CA ASN A 35 -11.99 3.26 4.50
C ASN A 35 -11.26 4.46 3.86
N PHE A 36 -10.01 4.24 3.49
CA PHE A 36 -9.19 5.25 2.83
C PHE A 36 -8.18 4.62 1.88
N ILE A 37 -7.64 5.46 1.00
CA ILE A 37 -6.46 5.13 0.21
C ILE A 37 -5.27 5.82 0.85
N LEU A 38 -4.21 5.06 1.07
CA LEU A 38 -2.92 5.58 1.47
C LEU A 38 -2.01 5.60 0.25
N ALA A 39 -1.73 6.81 -0.24
CA ALA A 39 -0.84 7.02 -1.38
C ALA A 39 0.55 7.45 -0.90
N SER A 40 1.57 6.74 -1.36
CA SER A 40 2.98 7.02 -1.02
C SER A 40 3.85 7.05 -2.28
N ASN A 41 5.00 7.71 -2.22
CA ASN A 41 6.10 7.51 -3.15
C ASN A 41 6.69 6.09 -3.00
N HIS A 42 7.36 5.58 -4.04
CA HIS A 42 8.02 4.26 -4.01
C HIS A 42 9.51 4.36 -4.31
N GLN A 43 10.33 4.43 -3.27
CA GLN A 43 11.78 4.54 -3.36
C GLN A 43 12.47 3.18 -3.21
N THR A 44 11.98 2.31 -2.32
CA THR A 44 12.63 1.04 -1.98
C THR A 44 11.63 -0.10 -1.80
N ASN A 45 12.10 -1.34 -1.86
CA ASN A 45 11.24 -2.49 -1.53
C ASN A 45 10.84 -2.48 -0.03
N LEU A 46 11.57 -1.75 0.83
CA LEU A 46 11.28 -1.63 2.25
C LEU A 46 10.08 -0.73 2.53
N ASP A 47 9.67 0.11 1.58
CA ASP A 47 8.50 1.00 1.74
C ASP A 47 7.25 0.20 2.13
N HIS A 48 7.11 -1.03 1.65
CA HIS A 48 6.02 -1.94 2.00
C HIS A 48 5.95 -2.32 3.48
N LEU A 49 7.04 -2.16 4.23
CA LEU A 49 7.10 -2.38 5.68
C LEU A 49 6.75 -1.12 6.46
N PHE A 50 7.11 0.07 5.96
CA PHE A 50 6.90 1.35 6.64
C PHE A 50 5.55 2.00 6.31
N VAL A 51 5.08 1.91 5.08
CA VAL A 51 3.86 2.60 4.62
C VAL A 51 2.60 2.12 5.34
N PRO A 52 2.43 0.83 5.74
CA PRO A 52 1.26 0.42 6.53
C PRO A 52 1.22 0.98 7.96
N PHE A 53 2.32 1.53 8.46
CA PHE A 53 2.48 1.91 9.86
C PHE A 53 1.45 2.93 10.37
N PRO A 54 1.09 3.98 9.61
CA PRO A 54 0.00 4.89 10.00
C PRO A 54 -1.36 4.20 10.18
N ALA A 55 -1.56 3.04 9.54
CA ALA A 55 -2.79 2.25 9.60
C ALA A 55 -2.66 1.03 10.53
N GLU A 56 -1.72 1.04 11.50
CA GLU A 56 -1.41 -0.11 12.37
C GLU A 56 -2.65 -0.72 13.05
N ALA A 57 -3.53 0.14 13.55
CA ALA A 57 -4.77 -0.23 14.23
C ALA A 57 -5.78 -0.96 13.32
N SER A 58 -5.59 -0.89 12.00
CA SER A 58 -6.45 -1.49 10.99
C SER A 58 -5.67 -2.30 9.96
N LEU A 59 -4.49 -2.83 10.31
CA LEU A 59 -3.64 -3.64 9.41
C LEU A 59 -4.40 -4.79 8.77
N GLU A 60 -5.33 -5.42 9.49
CA GLU A 60 -6.15 -6.51 8.95
C GLU A 60 -6.98 -6.09 7.74
N LYS A 61 -7.29 -4.79 7.59
CA LYS A 61 -8.04 -4.21 6.47
C LYS A 61 -7.15 -3.72 5.33
N VAL A 62 -5.83 -3.73 5.50
CA VAL A 62 -4.90 -3.20 4.51
C VAL A 62 -4.68 -4.19 3.37
N HIS A 63 -4.70 -3.65 2.15
CA HIS A 63 -4.41 -4.33 0.90
C HIS A 63 -3.45 -3.48 0.07
N PHE A 64 -2.52 -4.15 -0.64
CA PHE A 64 -1.63 -3.49 -1.59
C PHE A 64 -2.09 -3.69 -3.03
N ILE A 65 -1.66 -2.80 -3.91
CA ILE A 65 -1.67 -3.03 -5.35
C ILE A 65 -0.22 -3.26 -5.81
N GLY A 66 0.09 -4.45 -6.32
CA GLY A 66 1.47 -4.90 -6.55
C GLY A 66 1.71 -5.54 -7.92
N LYS A 67 2.90 -5.31 -8.48
CA LYS A 67 3.36 -5.89 -9.76
C LYS A 67 3.69 -7.39 -9.62
N ARG A 68 3.37 -8.21 -10.62
CA ARG A 68 3.90 -9.59 -10.75
C ARG A 68 4.87 -9.65 -11.93
N ASP A 69 6.14 -9.28 -11.72
CA ASP A 69 7.05 -9.14 -12.87
C ASP A 69 8.43 -9.77 -12.72
N ASN A 70 8.77 -10.36 -11.57
CA ASN A 70 10.04 -11.07 -11.45
C ASN A 70 9.93 -12.32 -10.58
N ILE A 71 10.38 -13.46 -11.13
CA ILE A 71 10.29 -14.81 -10.54
C ILE A 71 11.29 -15.02 -9.39
N LEU A 72 12.41 -14.29 -9.35
CA LEU A 72 13.39 -14.41 -8.26
C LEU A 72 12.95 -13.64 -7.00
N GLU A 73 12.40 -12.43 -7.16
CA GLU A 73 11.74 -11.70 -6.08
C GLU A 73 10.44 -12.38 -5.64
N PHE A 74 9.84 -13.19 -6.51
CA PHE A 74 8.55 -13.85 -6.28
C PHE A 74 8.51 -14.76 -5.06
N LEU A 75 9.58 -15.40 -4.59
CA LEU A 75 9.45 -16.30 -3.43
C LEU A 75 9.19 -15.53 -2.12
N VAL A 76 10.03 -14.53 -1.83
CA VAL A 76 9.85 -13.64 -0.66
C VAL A 76 8.66 -12.70 -0.87
N ALA A 77 8.50 -12.18 -2.10
CA ALA A 77 7.33 -11.37 -2.44
C ALA A 77 6.03 -12.18 -2.43
N SER A 78 6.03 -13.49 -2.70
CA SER A 78 4.80 -14.30 -2.66
C SER A 78 4.27 -14.45 -1.25
N PHE A 79 5.16 -14.66 -0.27
CA PHE A 79 4.75 -14.67 1.12
C PHE A 79 4.16 -13.31 1.51
N PHE A 80 4.83 -12.21 1.18
CA PHE A 80 4.31 -10.88 1.45
C PHE A 80 3.00 -10.60 0.71
N TYR A 81 2.88 -10.96 -0.56
CA TYR A 81 1.68 -10.72 -1.37
C TYR A 81 0.48 -11.50 -0.84
N TRP A 82 0.71 -12.73 -0.38
CA TRP A 82 -0.30 -13.55 0.26
C TRP A 82 -0.68 -13.01 1.63
N ALA A 83 0.31 -12.67 2.46
CA ALA A 83 0.11 -12.19 3.82
C ALA A 83 -0.56 -10.79 3.85
N ALA A 84 -0.16 -9.92 2.94
CA ALA A 84 -0.67 -8.56 2.78
C ALA A 84 -1.88 -8.45 1.84
N GLU A 85 -2.41 -9.59 1.36
CA GLU A 85 -3.59 -9.68 0.49
C GLU A 85 -3.53 -8.72 -0.71
N THR A 86 -2.38 -8.76 -1.40
CA THR A 86 -2.04 -7.86 -2.51
C THR A 86 -2.89 -8.18 -3.75
N ILE A 87 -3.46 -7.14 -4.36
CA ILE A 87 -4.13 -7.18 -5.65
C ILE A 87 -3.05 -7.20 -6.74
N PRO A 88 -2.88 -8.32 -7.48
CA PRO A 88 -1.82 -8.44 -8.47
C PRO A 88 -2.17 -7.67 -9.75
N VAL A 89 -1.18 -6.97 -10.30
CA VAL A 89 -1.29 -6.25 -11.57
C VAL A 89 -0.45 -6.93 -12.64
N ASN A 90 -1.08 -7.33 -13.75
CA ASN A 90 -0.38 -7.79 -14.95
C ASN A 90 -0.30 -6.63 -15.96
N ARG A 91 0.89 -6.09 -16.20
CA ARG A 91 1.07 -4.97 -17.14
C ARG A 91 0.92 -5.36 -18.62
N LYS A 92 1.05 -6.65 -18.95
CA LYS A 92 0.92 -7.14 -20.32
C LYS A 92 -0.54 -7.36 -20.73
N SER A 93 -1.48 -7.41 -19.77
CA SER A 93 -2.91 -7.53 -20.07
C SER A 93 -3.61 -6.17 -20.06
N LYS A 94 -4.74 -6.09 -20.75
CA LYS A 94 -5.67 -4.95 -20.74
C LYS A 94 -6.41 -4.79 -19.38
N ASP A 95 -6.01 -5.51 -18.32
CA ASP A 95 -6.73 -5.61 -17.03
C ASP A 95 -6.49 -4.46 -16.04
N LYS A 96 -5.91 -3.34 -16.46
CA LYS A 96 -5.79 -2.16 -15.57
C LYS A 96 -7.15 -1.76 -14.99
N ARG A 97 -8.23 -1.90 -15.77
CA ARG A 97 -9.60 -1.67 -15.31
C ARG A 97 -10.03 -2.66 -14.22
N LYS A 98 -9.77 -3.95 -14.38
CA LYS A 98 -10.13 -4.97 -13.37
C LYS A 98 -9.40 -4.77 -12.04
N VAL A 99 -8.15 -4.30 -12.09
CA VAL A 99 -7.40 -3.96 -10.87
C VAL A 99 -8.08 -2.81 -10.14
N LEU A 100 -8.48 -1.76 -10.86
CA LEU A 100 -9.21 -0.63 -10.28
C LEU A 100 -10.57 -1.05 -9.74
N GLU A 101 -11.33 -1.85 -10.49
CA GLU A 101 -12.62 -2.40 -10.04
C GLU A 101 -12.47 -3.19 -8.73
N LYS A 102 -11.44 -4.03 -8.63
CA LYS A 102 -11.16 -4.79 -7.41
C LYS A 102 -10.73 -3.91 -6.25
N ALA A 103 -9.93 -2.87 -6.50
CA ALA A 103 -9.58 -1.89 -5.48
C ALA A 103 -10.83 -1.13 -4.97
N VAL A 104 -11.72 -0.72 -5.87
CA VAL A 104 -13.01 -0.08 -5.51
C VAL A 104 -13.89 -1.03 -4.70
N GLU A 105 -13.97 -2.30 -5.09
CA GLU A 105 -14.73 -3.31 -4.33
C GLU A 105 -14.16 -3.51 -2.91
N THR A 106 -12.84 -3.58 -2.78
CA THR A 106 -12.15 -3.66 -1.48
C THR A 106 -12.47 -2.45 -0.62
N LEU A 107 -12.42 -1.23 -1.19
CA LEU A 107 -12.76 0.00 -0.47
C LEU A 107 -14.23 -0.01 -0.01
N LYS A 108 -15.17 -0.40 -0.88
CA LYS A 108 -16.61 -0.52 -0.54
C LYS A 108 -16.88 -1.52 0.59
N LYS A 109 -16.01 -2.52 0.77
CA LYS A 109 -16.07 -3.50 1.87
C LYS A 109 -15.42 -3.00 3.17
N GLY A 110 -14.97 -1.74 3.22
CA GLY A 110 -14.30 -1.17 4.39
C GLY A 110 -12.79 -1.40 4.42
N GLY A 111 -12.20 -1.91 3.34
CA GLY A 111 -10.75 -2.14 3.23
C GLY A 111 -9.96 -0.83 3.04
N ILE A 112 -8.66 -0.90 3.27
CA ILE A 112 -7.70 0.20 3.05
C ILE A 112 -6.79 -0.20 1.90
N ILE A 113 -6.60 0.69 0.93
CA ILE A 113 -5.72 0.44 -0.22
C ILE A 113 -4.43 1.24 -0.07
N ILE A 114 -3.28 0.57 -0.11
CA ILE A 114 -1.98 1.21 -0.29
C ILE A 114 -1.63 1.21 -1.78
N ILE A 115 -1.34 2.39 -2.31
CA ILE A 115 -0.93 2.57 -3.70
C ILE A 115 0.32 3.45 -3.81
N TYR A 116 1.13 3.14 -4.81
CA TYR A 116 2.25 3.97 -5.23
C TYR A 116 1.92 4.60 -6.58
N PRO A 117 1.50 5.88 -6.63
CA PRO A 117 0.93 6.47 -7.85
C PRO A 117 1.92 6.57 -9.03
N GLU A 118 3.22 6.59 -8.75
CA GLU A 118 4.31 6.53 -9.73
C GLU A 118 4.22 5.25 -10.58
N GLY A 119 3.67 4.18 -10.00
CA GLY A 119 3.52 2.87 -10.62
C GLY A 119 4.83 2.12 -10.84
N THR A 120 5.99 2.72 -10.58
CA THR A 120 7.33 2.10 -10.64
C THR A 120 8.19 2.66 -9.51
N ARG A 121 9.25 1.93 -9.14
CA ARG A 121 10.20 2.37 -8.12
C ARG A 121 11.12 3.45 -8.69
N ASN A 122 11.30 4.57 -7.98
CA ASN A 122 12.32 5.56 -8.33
C ASN A 122 13.70 5.06 -7.88
N ARG A 123 14.69 5.07 -8.79
CA ARG A 123 16.10 4.71 -8.48
C ARG A 123 17.03 5.92 -8.45
N LYS A 124 16.52 7.14 -8.66
CA LYS A 124 17.28 8.40 -8.67
C LYS A 124 16.80 9.33 -7.53
N LYS A 125 17.59 10.36 -7.19
CA LYS A 125 17.14 11.43 -6.27
C LYS A 125 15.90 12.13 -6.85
N GLY A 126 14.88 12.35 -6.02
CA GLY A 126 13.62 13.02 -6.38
C GLY A 126 12.38 12.12 -6.25
N VAL A 127 11.23 12.63 -6.65
CA VAL A 127 9.94 11.90 -6.68
C VAL A 127 9.50 11.81 -8.13
N LEU A 128 9.05 10.63 -8.60
CA LEU A 128 8.49 10.54 -9.95
C LEU A 128 7.08 11.13 -9.97
N GLU A 129 6.67 11.60 -11.15
CA GLU A 129 5.32 12.12 -11.32
C GLU A 129 4.29 11.00 -11.11
N GLY A 130 3.37 11.20 -10.17
CA GLY A 130 2.28 10.27 -9.90
C GLY A 130 1.27 10.26 -11.04
N LYS A 131 0.82 9.08 -11.45
CA LYS A 131 -0.26 8.97 -12.44
C LYS A 131 -1.56 9.46 -11.82
N GLN A 132 -2.11 10.55 -12.36
CA GLN A 132 -3.31 11.18 -11.81
C GLN A 132 -4.61 10.40 -12.08
N GLU A 133 -4.69 9.67 -13.19
CA GLU A 133 -5.92 8.92 -13.55
C GLU A 133 -6.32 7.85 -12.52
N PRO A 134 -5.42 6.94 -12.09
CA PRO A 134 -5.75 5.97 -11.04
C PRO A 134 -6.17 6.62 -9.71
N LEU A 135 -5.60 7.78 -9.38
CA LEU A 135 -5.89 8.50 -8.15
C LEU A 135 -7.31 9.09 -8.16
N LYS A 136 -7.72 9.73 -9.27
CA LYS A 136 -9.07 10.31 -9.40
C LYS A 136 -10.16 9.25 -9.25
N TRP A 137 -9.98 8.08 -9.86
CA TRP A 137 -10.93 6.96 -9.76
C TRP A 137 -11.05 6.41 -8.34
N LEU A 138 -9.95 6.38 -7.59
CA LEU A 138 -9.94 5.86 -6.23
C LEU A 138 -10.51 6.89 -5.23
N GLN A 139 -10.29 8.19 -5.45
CA GLN A 139 -10.85 9.27 -4.63
C GLN A 139 -12.39 9.27 -4.60
N GLU A 140 -13.04 8.82 -5.67
CA GLU A 140 -14.51 8.68 -5.70
C GLU A 140 -15.02 7.57 -4.77
N ALA A 141 -14.17 6.62 -4.38
CA ALA A 141 -14.54 5.46 -3.58
C ALA A 141 -14.12 5.53 -2.10
N ALA A 142 -13.15 6.39 -1.76
CA ALA A 142 -12.66 6.53 -0.38
C ALA A 142 -11.93 7.85 -0.15
N TYR A 143 -11.79 8.23 1.13
CA TYR A 143 -10.95 9.36 1.52
C TYR A 143 -9.49 9.11 1.10
N LEU A 144 -8.86 10.07 0.43
CA LEU A 144 -7.46 9.94 0.02
C LEU A 144 -6.56 10.62 1.05
N LEU A 145 -5.72 9.83 1.71
CA LEU A 145 -4.71 10.33 2.62
C LEU A 145 -3.36 10.32 1.92
N PHE A 146 -2.87 11.52 1.61
CA PHE A 146 -1.55 11.73 1.04
C PHE A 146 -0.53 11.91 2.16
N ARG A 147 0.54 11.13 2.13
CA ARG A 147 1.76 11.44 2.87
C ARG A 147 2.88 11.64 1.86
N TRP A 148 3.38 12.87 1.76
CA TRP A 148 4.53 13.22 0.93
C TRP A 148 5.70 13.56 1.84
N ARG A 149 6.78 12.79 1.75
CA ARG A 149 8.15 13.18 2.08
C ARG A 149 9.10 12.50 1.12
#